data_AF-A0A665TNM2-F1
#
_entry.id   AF-A0A665TNM2-F1
#
_cell.length_a   1.000
_cell.length_b   1.000
_cell.length_c   1.000
_cell.angle_alpha   90.00
_cell.angle_beta   90.00
_cell.angle_gamma   90.00
#
_symmetry.space_group_name_H-M   'P 1'
#
loop_
_entity.id
_entity.type
_entity.pdbx_description
1 polymer ?
#
loop_
_entity_poly.entity_id
_entity_poly.type
_entity_poly.pdbx_seq_one_letter_code
_entity_poly.pdbx_strand_id
1 'polypeptide(L)'
;MFSQVISDFDRTLTRFTHNGKTVATTHSKYTDYCSVFVVGSLQMKELLNTYYPIEIDSNRSAEEKLPLMVEWWTKVHELLIQQKIRKDMLTQAVKESNAMLRDGYKEFFEHLAEHQVPLLIFSAGVGDILEEVIRQNQVFHSNVHIISNYMDFDQTVEERKELYANSFGIILVKDETMDVPNQEAILEVTQGPVSFLCDDPGR
;
A
#
# COMPACT_ATOMS: atom_id res chain seq x y z
N MET A 1 -18.25 6.87 23.91
CA MET A 1 -17.67 7.38 22.65
C MET A 1 -16.87 6.24 22.07
N PHE A 2 -17.24 5.71 20.90
CA PHE A 2 -16.42 4.69 20.24
C PHE A 2 -15.20 5.40 19.65
N SER A 3 -14.01 5.03 20.11
CA SER A 3 -12.76 5.58 19.58
C SER A 3 -12.29 4.68 18.44
N GLN A 4 -11.80 5.28 17.36
CA GLN A 4 -11.16 4.58 16.25
C GLN A 4 -9.93 5.37 15.81
N VAL A 5 -8.94 4.69 15.25
CA VAL A 5 -7.74 5.30 14.66
C VAL A 5 -7.72 4.99 13.17
N ILE A 6 -7.48 6.02 12.36
CA ILE A 6 -7.23 5.88 10.92
C ILE A 6 -5.81 6.41 10.68
N SER A 7 -4.97 5.61 10.03
CA SER A 7 -3.57 5.96 9.77
C SER A 7 -3.17 5.58 8.36
N ASP A 8 -2.35 6.41 7.74
CA ASP A 8 -1.52 5.99 6.61
C ASP A 8 -0.38 5.06 7.11
N PHE A 9 0.31 4.37 6.20
CA PHE A 9 1.40 3.46 6.52
C PHE A 9 2.77 4.03 6.15
N ASP A 10 3.01 4.30 4.87
CA ASP A 10 4.33 4.63 4.36
C ASP A 10 4.78 6.02 4.81
N ARG A 11 5.91 6.08 5.51
CA ARG A 11 6.44 7.30 6.14
C ARG A 11 5.53 7.85 7.24
N THR A 12 4.46 7.14 7.64
CA THR A 12 3.56 7.48 8.75
C THR A 12 3.69 6.48 9.90
N LEU A 13 3.47 5.19 9.67
CA LEU A 13 3.82 4.15 10.66
C LEU A 13 5.25 3.67 10.45
N THR A 14 5.75 3.73 9.21
CA THR A 14 7.17 3.52 8.90
C THR A 14 7.98 4.81 9.03
N ARG A 15 9.29 4.65 9.26
CA ARG A 15 10.24 5.76 9.31
C ARG A 15 10.48 6.33 7.92
N PHE A 16 10.90 7.60 7.88
CA PHE A 16 11.42 8.21 6.66
C PHE A 16 12.90 7.87 6.43
N THR A 17 13.73 7.97 7.48
CA THR A 17 15.17 7.67 7.44
C THR A 17 15.62 6.91 8.67
N HIS A 18 16.72 6.17 8.52
CA HIS A 18 17.44 5.50 9.60
C HIS A 18 18.95 5.50 9.28
N ASN A 19 19.78 5.96 10.21
CA ASN A 19 21.25 6.07 10.05
C ASN A 19 21.69 6.76 8.75
N GLY A 20 21.01 7.85 8.38
CA GLY A 20 21.31 8.62 7.17
C GLY A 20 20.89 7.97 5.85
N LYS A 21 20.21 6.81 5.88
CA LYS A 21 19.64 6.15 4.70
C LYS A 21 18.12 6.24 4.71
N THR A 22 17.51 6.41 3.54
CA THR A 22 16.05 6.33 3.37
C THR A 22 15.54 4.92 3.64
N VAL A 23 14.46 4.82 4.41
CA VAL A 23 13.78 3.55 4.71
C VAL A 23 12.87 3.18 3.54
N ALA A 24 12.81 1.89 3.21
CA ALA A 24 11.94 1.36 2.15
C ALA A 24 10.47 1.67 2.44
N THR A 25 9.75 2.12 1.41
CA THR A 25 8.27 2.15 1.41
C THR A 25 7.74 0.85 0.83
N THR A 26 6.45 0.58 0.99
CA THR A 26 5.83 -0.64 0.43
C THR A 26 6.00 -0.74 -1.10
N HIS A 27 6.10 0.40 -1.79
CA HIS A 27 6.38 0.49 -3.23
C HIS A 27 7.86 0.61 -3.59
N SER A 28 8.75 1.01 -2.67
CA SER A 28 10.13 1.39 -3.01
C SER A 28 11.19 0.46 -2.41
N LYS A 29 12.21 0.17 -3.25
CA LYS A 29 13.54 -0.37 -2.89
C LYS A 29 13.63 -1.80 -2.32
N TYR A 30 12.70 -2.70 -2.62
CA TYR A 30 13.06 -4.13 -2.66
C TYR A 30 14.07 -4.43 -3.78
N THR A 31 14.24 -3.51 -4.74
CA THR A 31 15.19 -3.59 -5.86
C THR A 31 16.66 -3.51 -5.47
N ASP A 32 17.01 -2.81 -4.37
CA ASP A 32 18.42 -2.65 -3.95
C ASP A 32 18.87 -3.77 -2.99
N TYR A 33 17.92 -4.45 -2.33
CA TYR A 33 18.21 -5.42 -1.25
C TYR A 33 17.74 -6.85 -1.54
N CYS A 34 16.85 -7.04 -2.52
CA CYS A 34 16.35 -8.35 -2.89
C CYS A 34 16.64 -8.62 -4.36
N SER A 35 17.43 -9.66 -4.63
CA SER A 35 17.82 -10.10 -5.98
C SER A 35 16.64 -10.49 -6.88
N VAL A 36 15.44 -10.52 -6.31
CA VAL A 36 14.16 -10.85 -6.93
C VAL A 36 13.66 -9.77 -7.88
N PHE A 37 13.98 -8.49 -7.63
CA PHE A 37 13.41 -7.34 -8.35
C PHE A 37 14.41 -6.66 -9.31
N VAL A 38 15.52 -7.33 -9.61
CA VAL A 38 16.70 -6.72 -10.26
C VAL A 38 16.41 -6.24 -11.68
N VAL A 39 15.54 -6.94 -12.43
CA VAL A 39 15.30 -6.68 -13.86
C VAL A 39 14.53 -5.36 -14.08
N GLY A 40 13.66 -4.95 -13.15
CA GLY A 40 12.89 -3.71 -13.24
C GLY A 40 13.55 -2.45 -12.65
N SER A 41 14.73 -2.57 -12.04
CA SER A 41 15.33 -1.49 -11.22
C SER A 41 15.65 -0.21 -11.99
N LEU A 42 16.07 -0.31 -13.26
CA LEU A 42 16.38 0.86 -14.09
C LEU A 42 15.11 1.60 -14.54
N GLN A 43 14.11 0.86 -15.03
CA GLN A 43 12.83 1.43 -15.48
C GLN A 43 12.06 2.07 -14.31
N MET A 44 12.06 1.42 -13.13
CA MET A 44 11.49 2.00 -11.91
C MET A 44 12.16 3.32 -11.53
N LYS A 45 13.49 3.40 -11.66
CA LYS A 45 14.24 4.63 -11.40
C LYS A 45 13.92 5.73 -12.42
N GLU A 46 13.74 5.37 -13.69
CA GLU A 46 13.33 6.32 -14.74
C GLU A 46 11.92 6.87 -14.49
N LEU A 47 10.96 6.01 -14.13
CA LEU A 47 9.61 6.45 -13.74
C LEU A 47 9.67 7.38 -12.53
N LEU A 48 10.40 7.01 -11.48
CA LEU A 48 10.58 7.86 -10.29
C LEU A 48 11.15 9.23 -10.64
N ASN A 49 12.22 9.28 -11.44
CA ASN A 49 12.86 10.53 -11.85
C ASN A 49 11.94 11.42 -12.70
N THR A 50 11.01 10.81 -13.43
CA THR A 50 10.07 11.54 -14.30
C THR A 50 8.91 12.12 -13.50
N TYR A 51 8.29 11.32 -12.64
CA TYR A 51 7.01 11.66 -12.02
C TYR A 51 7.12 12.24 -10.61
N TYR A 52 8.16 11.90 -9.83
CA TYR A 52 8.34 12.46 -8.49
C TYR A 52 8.46 14.00 -8.46
N PRO A 53 9.20 14.65 -9.38
CA PRO A 53 9.23 16.11 -9.44
C PRO A 53 7.85 16.74 -9.69
N ILE A 54 6.96 16.03 -10.41
CA ILE A 54 5.59 16.47 -10.70
C ILE A 54 4.71 16.32 -9.46
N GLU A 55 4.83 15.21 -8.73
CA GLU A 55 4.09 14.94 -7.49
C GLU A 55 4.29 16.08 -6.48
N ILE A 56 5.55 16.48 -6.26
CA ILE A 56 5.91 17.50 -5.27
C ILE A 56 5.78 18.95 -5.78
N ASP A 57 5.47 19.17 -7.06
CA ASP A 57 5.42 20.50 -7.66
C ASP A 57 4.26 21.32 -7.07
N SER A 58 4.55 22.28 -6.20
CA SER A 58 3.53 23.12 -5.57
C SER A 58 2.83 24.09 -6.53
N ASN A 59 3.33 24.23 -7.77
CA ASN A 59 2.75 25.13 -8.77
C ASN A 59 1.68 24.47 -9.64
N ARG A 60 1.51 23.15 -9.56
CA ARG A 60 0.49 22.40 -10.29
C ARG A 60 -0.71 22.10 -9.41
N SER A 61 -1.91 22.21 -9.95
CA SER A 61 -3.13 21.84 -9.23
C SER A 61 -3.22 20.32 -9.04
N ALA A 62 -4.08 19.88 -8.12
CA ALA A 62 -4.38 18.47 -7.96
C ALA A 62 -4.98 17.88 -9.25
N GLU A 63 -5.87 18.60 -9.95
CA GLU A 63 -6.48 18.13 -11.20
C GLU A 63 -5.45 17.93 -12.31
N GLU A 64 -4.44 18.81 -12.40
CA GLU A 64 -3.35 18.69 -13.38
C GLU A 64 -2.41 17.51 -13.09
N LYS A 65 -2.19 17.21 -11.81
CA LYS A 65 -1.33 16.10 -11.38
C LYS A 65 -2.02 14.75 -11.50
N LEU A 66 -3.33 14.70 -11.24
CA LEU A 66 -4.10 13.46 -11.16
C LEU A 66 -3.88 12.50 -12.35
N PRO A 67 -4.05 12.90 -13.62
CA PRO A 67 -3.85 11.98 -14.74
C PRO A 67 -2.40 11.48 -14.84
N LEU A 68 -1.42 12.29 -14.41
CA LEU A 68 0.00 11.95 -14.41
C LEU A 68 0.33 10.96 -13.29
N MET A 69 -0.30 11.07 -12.12
CA MET A 69 -0.14 10.10 -11.03
C MET A 69 -0.80 8.76 -11.39
N VAL A 70 -1.97 8.79 -12.04
CA VAL A 70 -2.61 7.58 -12.57
C VAL A 70 -1.72 6.88 -13.58
N GLU A 71 -1.15 7.63 -14.53
CA GLU A 71 -0.21 7.07 -15.52
C GLU A 71 1.04 6.48 -14.84
N TRP A 72 1.63 7.22 -13.88
CA TRP A 72 2.81 6.76 -13.15
C TRP A 72 2.56 5.44 -12.45
N TRP A 73 1.51 5.37 -11.62
CA TRP A 73 1.19 4.16 -10.87
C TRP A 73 0.83 3.00 -11.80
N THR A 74 0.12 3.25 -12.90
CA THR A 74 -0.16 2.21 -13.92
C THR A 74 1.13 1.59 -14.45
N LYS A 75 2.11 2.41 -14.87
CA LYS A 75 3.41 1.92 -15.37
C LYS A 75 4.22 1.20 -14.30
N VAL A 76 4.20 1.69 -13.05
CA VAL A 76 4.86 1.02 -11.92
C VAL A 76 4.26 -0.37 -11.72
N HIS A 77 2.93 -0.50 -11.72
CA HIS A 77 2.28 -1.78 -11.53
C HIS A 77 2.53 -2.76 -12.68
N GLU A 78 2.52 -2.29 -13.93
CA GLU A 78 2.89 -3.12 -15.10
C GLU A 78 4.31 -3.70 -14.97
N LEU A 79 5.27 -2.89 -14.48
CA LEU A 79 6.63 -3.37 -14.24
C LEU A 79 6.69 -4.41 -13.12
N LEU A 80 5.90 -4.25 -12.04
CA LEU A 80 5.82 -5.22 -10.95
C LEU A 80 5.25 -6.56 -11.43
N ILE A 81 4.18 -6.54 -12.24
CA ILE A 81 3.59 -7.73 -12.86
C ILE A 81 4.64 -8.49 -13.68
N GLN A 82 5.44 -7.77 -14.47
CA GLN A 82 6.50 -8.36 -15.29
C GLN A 82 7.60 -9.05 -14.48
N GLN A 83 7.79 -8.69 -13.21
CA GLN A 83 8.77 -9.36 -12.34
C GLN A 83 8.32 -10.75 -11.89
N LYS A 84 7.06 -11.16 -12.14
CA LYS A 84 6.50 -12.46 -11.75
C LYS A 84 6.78 -12.78 -10.27
N ILE A 85 6.44 -11.83 -9.43
CA ILE A 85 6.65 -11.91 -7.99
C ILE A 85 5.79 -13.05 -7.46
N ARG A 86 6.39 -13.98 -6.73
CA ARG A 86 5.64 -15.02 -6.03
C ARG A 86 5.45 -14.63 -4.58
N LYS A 87 4.34 -15.05 -3.98
CA LYS A 87 3.98 -14.71 -2.60
C LYS A 87 5.03 -15.14 -1.56
N ASP A 88 5.66 -16.30 -1.77
CA ASP A 88 6.73 -16.81 -0.90
C ASP A 88 7.99 -15.92 -0.91
N MET A 89 8.20 -15.15 -1.99
CA MET A 89 9.33 -14.24 -2.13
C MET A 89 9.15 -12.97 -1.30
N LEU A 90 7.91 -12.58 -0.98
CA LEU A 90 7.60 -11.37 -0.22
C LEU A 90 8.17 -11.44 1.20
N THR A 91 8.03 -12.58 1.88
CA THR A 91 8.58 -12.77 3.23
C THR A 91 10.08 -12.52 3.27
N GLN A 92 10.82 -13.11 2.32
CA GLN A 92 12.27 -12.90 2.25
C GLN A 92 12.61 -11.46 1.85
N ALA A 93 11.88 -10.87 0.90
CA ALA A 93 12.08 -9.50 0.47
C ALA A 93 11.89 -8.50 1.62
N VAL A 94 10.82 -8.64 2.41
CA VAL A 94 10.59 -7.82 3.62
C VAL A 94 11.72 -8.01 4.63
N LYS A 95 12.13 -9.25 4.88
CA LYS A 95 13.19 -9.57 5.85
C LYS A 95 14.56 -9.00 5.45
N GLU A 96 14.88 -9.00 4.16
CA GLU A 96 16.14 -8.47 3.61
C GLU A 96 16.10 -6.95 3.41
N SER A 97 14.90 -6.35 3.36
CA SER A 97 14.75 -4.92 3.24
C SER A 97 15.16 -4.16 4.50
N ASN A 98 15.28 -2.84 4.35
CA ASN A 98 15.43 -1.92 5.47
C ASN A 98 14.10 -1.28 5.91
N ALA A 99 12.95 -1.89 5.59
CA ALA A 99 11.65 -1.42 6.05
C ALA A 99 11.61 -1.39 7.59
N MET A 100 11.16 -0.27 8.16
CA MET A 100 11.28 -0.05 9.60
C MET A 100 10.12 0.79 10.13
N LEU A 101 9.45 0.26 11.16
CA LEU A 101 8.45 1.00 11.92
C LEU A 101 9.10 2.08 12.81
N ARG A 102 8.34 3.11 13.16
CA ARG A 102 8.80 4.20 14.04
C ARG A 102 9.08 3.71 15.45
N ASP A 103 9.91 4.44 16.19
CA ASP A 103 10.08 4.20 17.63
C ASP A 103 8.71 4.31 18.34
N GLY A 104 8.46 3.42 19.30
CA GLY A 104 7.17 3.36 20.00
C GLY A 104 6.05 2.61 19.27
N TYR A 105 6.34 1.97 18.11
CA TYR A 105 5.30 1.28 17.35
C TYR A 105 4.66 0.15 18.15
N LYS A 106 5.45 -0.63 18.91
CA LYS A 106 4.93 -1.77 19.68
C LYS A 106 3.87 -1.30 20.67
N GLU A 107 4.22 -0.31 21.47
CA GLU A 107 3.34 0.30 22.47
C GLU A 107 2.08 0.85 21.82
N PHE A 108 2.19 1.49 20.65
CA PHE A 108 1.04 1.99 19.90
C PHE A 108 0.08 0.85 19.50
N PHE A 109 0.58 -0.20 18.83
CA PHE A 109 -0.25 -1.31 18.37
C PHE A 109 -0.83 -2.13 19.52
N GLU A 110 -0.01 -2.44 20.53
CA GLU A 110 -0.39 -3.21 21.72
C GLU A 110 -1.47 -2.47 22.51
N HIS A 111 -1.30 -1.17 22.76
CA HIS A 111 -2.26 -0.38 23.52
C HIS A 111 -3.63 -0.30 22.83
N LEU A 112 -3.66 -0.13 21.51
CA LEU A 112 -4.91 -0.14 20.75
C LEU A 112 -5.58 -1.52 20.80
N ALA A 113 -4.80 -2.60 20.71
CA ALA A 113 -5.32 -3.96 20.79
C ALA A 113 -5.88 -4.29 22.19
N GLU A 114 -5.18 -3.92 23.26
CA GLU A 114 -5.62 -4.11 24.65
C GLU A 114 -6.97 -3.43 24.93
N HIS A 115 -7.15 -2.23 24.38
CA HIS A 115 -8.38 -1.44 24.55
C HIS A 115 -9.44 -1.73 23.48
N GLN A 116 -9.19 -2.70 22.59
CA GLN A 116 -10.08 -3.06 21.47
C GLN A 116 -10.46 -1.85 20.62
N VAL A 117 -9.53 -0.90 20.42
CA VAL A 117 -9.71 0.27 19.58
C VAL A 117 -9.44 -0.14 18.12
N PRO A 118 -10.41 -0.01 17.20
CA PRO A 118 -10.19 -0.32 15.79
C PRO A 118 -9.11 0.58 15.19
N LEU A 119 -8.12 -0.04 14.53
CA LEU A 119 -7.10 0.64 13.73
C LEU A 119 -7.34 0.32 12.27
N LEU A 120 -7.74 1.33 11.49
CA LEU A 120 -7.77 1.26 10.04
C LEU A 120 -6.48 1.84 9.47
N ILE A 121 -5.66 0.99 8.84
CA ILE A 121 -4.53 1.41 8.03
C ILE A 121 -5.01 1.60 6.60
N PHE A 122 -5.07 2.84 6.14
CA PHE A 122 -5.49 3.17 4.79
C PHE A 122 -4.29 3.69 4.00
N SER A 123 -3.79 2.85 3.08
CA SER A 123 -2.49 3.04 2.44
C SER A 123 -2.62 2.98 0.93
N ALA A 124 -2.08 3.98 0.23
CA ALA A 124 -1.87 3.92 -1.22
C ALA A 124 -0.72 2.96 -1.62
N GLY A 125 -0.11 2.28 -0.65
CA GLY A 125 0.97 1.31 -0.75
C GLY A 125 0.60 -0.05 -1.36
N VAL A 126 1.53 -1.01 -1.25
CA VAL A 126 1.29 -2.44 -1.54
C VAL A 126 0.89 -3.16 -0.25
N GLY A 127 -0.34 -3.66 -0.21
CA GLY A 127 -0.97 -4.31 0.94
C GLY A 127 -0.24 -5.56 1.42
N ASP A 128 0.16 -6.47 0.52
CA ASP A 128 0.85 -7.72 0.90
C ASP A 128 2.18 -7.45 1.60
N ILE A 129 2.91 -6.43 1.14
CA ILE A 129 4.17 -6.00 1.74
C ILE A 129 3.91 -5.36 3.11
N LEU A 130 2.92 -4.48 3.20
CA LEU A 130 2.52 -3.83 4.45
C LEU A 130 2.18 -4.88 5.52
N GLU A 131 1.32 -5.84 5.16
CA GLU A 131 0.93 -6.94 6.04
C GLU A 131 2.14 -7.75 6.51
N GLU A 132 3.06 -8.05 5.60
CA GLU A 132 4.25 -8.81 5.94
C GLU A 132 5.18 -8.02 6.87
N VAL A 133 5.33 -6.70 6.69
CA VAL A 133 6.07 -5.83 7.62
C VAL A 133 5.47 -5.89 9.02
N ILE A 134 4.15 -5.70 9.18
CA ILE A 134 3.51 -5.72 10.51
C ILE A 134 3.52 -7.12 11.14
N ARG A 135 3.42 -8.18 10.32
CA ARG A 135 3.47 -9.59 10.76
C ARG A 135 4.85 -9.96 11.28
N GLN A 136 5.92 -9.63 10.54
CA GLN A 136 7.30 -9.88 10.99
C GLN A 136 7.65 -9.08 12.25
N ASN A 137 7.02 -7.91 12.44
CA ASN A 137 7.16 -7.09 13.64
C ASN A 137 6.24 -7.53 14.81
N GLN A 138 5.40 -8.55 14.60
CA GLN A 138 4.50 -9.15 15.58
C GLN A 138 3.44 -8.20 16.15
N VAL A 139 2.94 -7.28 15.33
CA VAL A 139 1.94 -6.25 15.72
C VAL A 139 0.65 -6.32 14.90
N PHE A 140 0.45 -7.40 14.14
CA PHE A 140 -0.77 -7.62 13.38
C PHE A 140 -1.86 -8.25 14.26
N HIS A 141 -2.52 -7.40 15.05
CA HIS A 141 -3.61 -7.80 15.95
C HIS A 141 -4.98 -7.82 15.25
N SER A 142 -5.99 -8.44 15.88
CA SER A 142 -7.32 -8.62 15.31
C SER A 142 -8.13 -7.31 15.14
N ASN A 143 -7.73 -6.24 15.84
CA ASN A 143 -8.34 -4.91 15.71
C ASN A 143 -7.74 -4.07 14.57
N VAL A 144 -6.75 -4.61 13.84
CA VAL A 144 -6.11 -3.94 12.70
C VAL A 144 -6.82 -4.33 11.41
N HIS A 145 -7.31 -3.35 10.68
CA HIS A 145 -7.89 -3.48 9.36
C HIS A 145 -7.03 -2.72 8.35
N ILE A 146 -6.82 -3.27 7.16
CA ILE A 146 -5.98 -2.66 6.14
C ILE A 146 -6.79 -2.49 4.86
N ILE A 147 -6.73 -1.29 4.28
CA ILE A 147 -7.20 -1.00 2.92
C ILE A 147 -5.99 -0.51 2.14
N SER A 148 -5.62 -1.25 1.09
CA SER A 148 -4.45 -0.96 0.26
C SER A 148 -4.53 -1.64 -1.12
N ASN A 149 -3.51 -1.48 -1.96
CA ASN A 149 -3.43 -2.18 -3.25
C ASN A 149 -2.80 -3.55 -3.04
N TYR A 150 -3.53 -4.63 -3.30
CA TYR A 150 -3.04 -6.00 -3.10
C TYR A 150 -2.57 -6.63 -4.41
N MET A 151 -1.52 -7.44 -4.34
CA MET A 151 -1.12 -8.31 -5.43
C MET A 151 -2.14 -9.43 -5.58
N ASP A 152 -2.48 -9.74 -6.81
CA ASP A 152 -3.33 -10.86 -7.15
C ASP A 152 -2.46 -12.01 -7.66
N PHE A 153 -2.38 -13.12 -6.93
CA PHE A 153 -1.59 -14.28 -7.34
C PHE A 153 -2.43 -15.38 -8.03
N ASP A 154 -3.74 -15.20 -8.14
CA ASP A 154 -4.67 -16.18 -8.71
C ASP A 154 -5.32 -15.65 -10.02
N GLN A 155 -5.62 -16.52 -10.99
CA GLN A 155 -6.29 -16.15 -12.24
C GLN A 155 -7.81 -15.84 -12.13
N THR A 156 -8.33 -15.56 -10.94
CA THR A 156 -9.78 -15.38 -10.69
C THR A 156 -10.10 -13.99 -10.12
N VAL A 157 -9.93 -12.96 -10.97
CA VAL A 157 -10.13 -11.55 -10.65
C VAL A 157 -11.59 -11.23 -10.25
N GLU A 158 -12.54 -11.97 -10.79
CA GLU A 158 -13.97 -11.66 -10.72
C GLU A 158 -14.58 -12.00 -9.35
N GLU A 159 -14.09 -13.05 -8.68
CA GLU A 159 -14.72 -13.57 -7.45
C GLU A 159 -14.42 -12.71 -6.21
N ARG A 160 -13.25 -12.04 -6.18
CA ARG A 160 -12.86 -11.22 -5.02
C ARG A 160 -13.45 -9.82 -5.01
N LYS A 161 -13.85 -9.27 -6.16
CA LYS A 161 -14.49 -7.94 -6.26
C LYS A 161 -15.77 -7.86 -5.43
N GLU A 162 -16.59 -8.91 -5.46
CA GLU A 162 -17.82 -8.99 -4.67
C GLU A 162 -17.54 -9.14 -3.16
N LEU A 163 -16.52 -9.91 -2.78
CA LEU A 163 -16.09 -10.06 -1.39
C LEU A 163 -15.63 -8.74 -0.76
N TYR A 164 -14.84 -7.93 -1.48
CA TYR A 164 -14.39 -6.62 -1.01
C TYR A 164 -15.55 -5.63 -0.86
N ALA A 165 -16.50 -5.62 -1.80
CA ALA A 165 -17.69 -4.77 -1.72
C ALA A 165 -18.59 -5.14 -0.52
N ASN A 166 -18.64 -6.42 -0.16
CA ASN A 166 -19.54 -6.94 0.88
C ASN A 166 -18.93 -6.97 2.29
N SER A 167 -17.59 -6.92 2.43
CA SER A 167 -16.92 -7.13 3.73
C SER A 167 -16.59 -5.85 4.49
N PHE A 168 -16.48 -4.71 3.80
CA PHE A 168 -16.10 -3.44 4.41
C PHE A 168 -17.30 -2.49 4.43
N GLY A 169 -17.79 -2.15 5.62
CA GLY A 169 -18.82 -1.11 5.83
C GLY A 169 -18.33 0.33 5.56
N ILE A 170 -17.16 0.48 4.95
CA ILE A 170 -16.56 1.74 4.51
C ILE A 170 -16.40 1.62 3.00
N ILE A 171 -17.20 2.38 2.26
CA ILE A 171 -17.12 2.48 0.81
C ILE A 171 -16.49 3.83 0.49
N LEU A 172 -15.32 3.81 -0.15
CA LEU A 172 -14.59 5.03 -0.52
C LEU A 172 -15.24 5.67 -1.75
N VAL A 173 -15.81 6.86 -1.56
CA VAL A 173 -16.28 7.72 -2.64
C VAL A 173 -15.06 8.24 -3.38
N LYS A 174 -15.13 8.36 -4.71
CA LYS A 174 -14.23 9.24 -5.45
C LYS A 174 -14.59 10.70 -5.12
N ASP A 175 -14.29 11.13 -3.90
CA ASP A 175 -14.30 12.53 -3.53
C ASP A 175 -12.91 13.09 -3.84
N GLU A 176 -12.80 13.71 -5.01
CA GLU A 176 -11.58 14.39 -5.48
C GLU A 176 -11.40 15.77 -4.81
N THR A 177 -12.30 16.17 -3.90
CA THR A 177 -12.33 17.48 -3.26
C THR A 177 -12.06 17.48 -1.75
N MET A 178 -11.97 16.31 -1.09
CA MET A 178 -11.87 16.19 0.39
C MET A 178 -12.98 16.95 1.16
N ASP A 179 -14.10 17.27 0.51
CA ASP A 179 -15.24 17.98 1.09
C ASP A 179 -16.43 17.02 1.12
N VAL A 180 -16.53 16.17 2.14
CA VAL A 180 -17.76 15.41 2.42
C VAL A 180 -18.46 15.98 3.65
N PRO A 181 -19.57 16.73 3.48
CA PRO A 181 -20.50 16.98 4.57
C PRO A 181 -21.29 15.70 4.85
N ASN A 182 -21.38 15.33 6.13
CA ASN A 182 -22.21 14.24 6.65
C ASN A 182 -23.58 14.14 5.95
N GLN A 183 -23.79 13.13 5.11
CA GLN A 183 -25.00 12.29 5.04
C GLN A 183 -24.91 11.27 3.91
N GLU A 184 -25.03 9.99 4.28
CA GLU A 184 -25.44 8.83 3.46
C GLU A 184 -25.03 8.84 1.98
N ALA A 185 -23.87 8.25 1.66
CA ALA A 185 -23.44 8.01 0.28
C ALA A 185 -23.47 6.51 -0.05
N ILE A 186 -24.40 6.11 -0.93
CA ILE A 186 -24.40 4.83 -1.66
C ILE A 186 -23.52 5.03 -2.90
N LEU A 187 -22.58 4.11 -3.16
CA LEU A 187 -21.49 4.32 -4.12
C LEU A 187 -21.32 3.14 -5.07
N GLU A 188 -21.27 3.46 -6.36
CA GLU A 188 -21.09 2.52 -7.46
C GLU A 188 -19.59 2.33 -7.77
N VAL A 189 -19.16 1.07 -7.82
CA VAL A 189 -17.78 0.65 -8.08
C VAL A 189 -17.38 1.02 -9.50
N THR A 190 -16.44 1.96 -9.67
CA THR A 190 -15.79 2.14 -10.98
C THR A 190 -14.27 1.98 -10.98
N GLN A 191 -13.55 2.07 -9.85
CA GLN A 191 -12.20 1.50 -9.67
C GLN A 191 -11.96 1.22 -8.18
N GLY A 192 -12.23 -0.02 -7.74
CA GLY A 192 -11.91 -0.49 -6.39
C GLY A 192 -10.40 -0.67 -6.17
N PRO A 193 -9.96 -1.19 -5.00
CA PRO A 193 -8.55 -1.54 -4.74
C PRO A 193 -7.99 -2.28 -5.94
N VAL A 194 -6.89 -1.77 -6.51
CA VAL A 194 -6.38 -2.30 -7.76
C VAL A 194 -5.59 -3.56 -7.43
N SER A 195 -6.16 -4.70 -7.82
CA SER A 195 -5.52 -6.00 -7.71
C SER A 195 -4.65 -6.24 -8.96
N PHE A 196 -3.36 -6.51 -8.78
CA PHE A 196 -2.41 -6.69 -9.91
C PHE A 196 -2.00 -8.15 -10.06
N LEU A 197 -2.32 -8.76 -11.20
CA LEU A 197 -2.06 -10.17 -11.50
C LEU A 197 -0.56 -10.50 -11.55
N CYS A 198 -0.12 -11.45 -10.73
CA CYS A 198 1.21 -12.02 -10.66
C CYS A 198 1.12 -13.53 -10.99
N ASP A 199 1.97 -14.03 -11.90
CA ASP A 199 1.96 -15.43 -12.34
C ASP A 199 2.45 -16.41 -11.24
N ASP A 200 1.70 -17.49 -10.98
CA ASP A 200 2.18 -18.70 -10.29
C ASP A 200 2.46 -19.81 -11.34
N PRO A 201 3.73 -20.23 -11.56
CA PRO A 201 4.05 -21.31 -12.49
C PRO A 201 3.76 -22.72 -11.94
N GLY A 202 3.11 -22.84 -10.78
CA GLY A 202 2.82 -24.10 -10.09
C GLY A 202 1.59 -24.87 -10.57
N ARG A 203 1.42 -25.10 -11.88
CA ARG A 203 0.60 -26.21 -12.41
C ARG A 203 1.10 -26.73 -13.76
#